data_AF-A0A804J2M3-F1
#
_entry.id   AF-A0A804J2M3-F1
#
_cell.length_a   1.000
_cell.length_b   1.000
_cell.length_c   1.000
_cell.angle_alpha   90.00
_cell.angle_beta   90.00
_cell.angle_gamma   90.00
#
_symmetry.space_group_name_H-M   'P 1'
#
loop_
_entity.id
_entity.type
_entity.pdbx_description
1 polymer ?
#
loop_
_entity_poly.entity_id
_entity_poly.type
_entity_poly.pdbx_seq_one_letter_code
_entity_poly.pdbx_strand_id
1 'polypeptide(L)'
;MTRSTYLVVALLASVLLVVSFCNAQFQENPGLLLPSQGDGMEVGKKKPWPCCDMCKCTRSMPPQCQCYDVLVGGCHRNCKSCFCTRSNPPSCRCTDVIYEDCGKRCHPEA
;
A
#
# COMPACT_ATOMS: atom_id res chain seq x y z
N MET A 1 -30.67 -45.90 -25.45
CA MET A 1 -30.93 -44.45 -25.30
C MET A 1 -30.94 -43.97 -23.85
N THR A 2 -31.41 -44.76 -22.89
CA THR A 2 -31.49 -44.39 -21.45
C THR A 2 -30.13 -44.21 -20.77
N ARG A 3 -29.15 -45.10 -20.97
CA ARG A 3 -27.81 -44.98 -20.37
C ARG A 3 -27.05 -43.70 -20.78
N SER A 4 -27.14 -43.31 -22.05
CA SER A 4 -26.50 -42.08 -22.56
C SER A 4 -27.20 -40.83 -22.04
N THR A 5 -28.52 -40.83 -21.97
CA THR A 5 -29.28 -39.72 -21.37
C THR A 5 -29.02 -39.59 -19.86
N TYR A 6 -28.88 -40.70 -19.12
CA TYR A 6 -28.46 -40.67 -17.71
C TYR A 6 -27.05 -40.09 -17.52
N LEU A 7 -26.10 -40.44 -18.39
CA LEU A 7 -24.74 -39.86 -18.34
C LEU A 7 -24.75 -38.36 -18.62
N VAL A 8 -25.51 -37.92 -19.62
CA VAL A 8 -25.66 -36.49 -19.94
C VAL A 8 -26.31 -35.73 -18.78
N VAL A 9 -27.38 -36.26 -18.19
CA VAL A 9 -28.06 -35.64 -17.04
C VAL A 9 -27.14 -35.58 -15.81
N ALA A 10 -26.37 -36.64 -15.54
CA ALA A 10 -25.43 -36.68 -14.43
C ALA A 10 -24.29 -35.65 -14.59
N LEU A 11 -23.77 -35.48 -15.81
CA LEU A 11 -22.75 -34.46 -16.11
C LEU A 11 -23.31 -33.04 -15.98
N LEU A 12 -24.53 -32.79 -16.44
CA LEU A 12 -25.15 -31.48 -16.28
C LEU A 12 -25.39 -31.16 -14.80
N ALA A 13 -25.85 -32.13 -14.01
CA ALA A 13 -26.06 -31.97 -12.58
C ALA A 13 -24.74 -31.71 -11.82
N SER A 14 -23.65 -32.40 -12.15
CA SER A 14 -22.35 -32.17 -11.51
C SER A 14 -21.78 -30.79 -11.85
N VAL A 15 -21.93 -30.32 -13.09
CA VAL A 15 -21.54 -28.96 -13.49
C VAL A 15 -22.34 -27.91 -12.71
N LEU A 16 -23.65 -28.08 -12.55
CA LEU A 16 -24.50 -27.16 -11.77
C LEU A 16 -24.10 -27.11 -10.29
N LEU A 17 -23.73 -28.26 -9.71
CA LEU A 17 -23.24 -28.33 -8.33
C LEU A 17 -21.89 -27.62 -8.16
N VAL A 18 -20.96 -27.82 -9.09
CA VAL A 18 -19.65 -27.13 -9.09
C VAL A 18 -19.82 -25.62 -9.25
N VAL A 19 -20.67 -25.17 -10.17
CA VAL A 19 -20.98 -23.74 -10.36
C VAL A 19 -21.59 -23.14 -9.10
N SER A 20 -22.56 -23.82 -8.47
CA SER A 20 -23.17 -23.34 -7.22
C SER A 20 -22.16 -23.26 -6.08
N PHE A 21 -21.24 -24.23 -5.97
CA PHE A 21 -20.17 -24.23 -4.97
C PHE A 21 -19.14 -23.12 -5.22
N CYS A 22 -18.76 -22.86 -6.48
CA CYS A 22 -17.92 -21.71 -6.85
C CYS A 22 -18.59 -20.36 -6.50
N ASN A 23 -19.90 -20.23 -6.71
CA ASN A 23 -20.64 -19.03 -6.32
C ASN A 23 -20.67 -18.84 -4.78
N ALA A 24 -20.79 -19.93 -4.02
CA ALA A 24 -20.77 -19.86 -2.54
C ALA A 24 -19.39 -19.50 -1.97
N GLN A 25 -18.29 -19.90 -2.62
CA GLN A 25 -16.93 -19.47 -2.26
C GLN A 25 -16.62 -18.01 -2.64
N PHE A 26 -17.45 -17.38 -3.49
CA PHE A 26 -17.23 -16.03 -3.99
C PHE A 26 -17.92 -14.92 -3.17
N GLN A 27 -18.48 -15.23 -1.99
CA GLN A 27 -19.12 -14.21 -1.14
C GLN A 27 -18.31 -13.83 0.12
N GLU A 28 -17.08 -14.32 0.32
CA GLU A 28 -16.22 -13.87 1.44
C GLU A 28 -14.92 -13.22 0.97
N ASN A 29 -15.04 -12.26 0.04
CA ASN A 29 -14.07 -11.18 -0.09
C ASN A 29 -14.80 -9.84 -0.19
N PRO A 30 -15.13 -9.18 0.94
CA PRO A 30 -15.45 -7.75 0.94
C PRO A 30 -14.17 -6.91 0.75
N GLY A 31 -13.34 -7.27 -0.24
CA GLY A 31 -12.00 -6.70 -0.45
C GLY A 31 -11.78 -6.04 -1.81
N LEU A 32 -12.75 -6.09 -2.73
CA LEU A 32 -12.61 -5.47 -4.05
C LEU A 32 -13.51 -4.24 -4.20
N LEU A 33 -13.31 -3.26 -3.33
CA LEU A 33 -13.67 -1.88 -3.66
C LEU A 33 -12.64 -1.34 -4.64
N LEU A 34 -13.03 -1.18 -5.91
CA LEU A 34 -12.38 -0.21 -6.78
C LEU A 34 -12.71 1.17 -6.20
N PRO A 35 -11.73 2.00 -5.78
CA PRO A 35 -12.00 3.40 -5.54
C PRO A 35 -12.11 4.08 -6.90
N SER A 36 -13.33 4.11 -7.45
CA SER A 36 -13.76 5.20 -8.31
C SER A 36 -14.47 6.21 -7.44
N GLN A 37 -14.30 7.49 -7.75
CA GLN A 37 -14.79 8.67 -7.02
C GLN A 37 -13.87 9.15 -5.90
N GLY A 38 -13.04 10.13 -6.26
CA GLY A 38 -12.26 10.91 -5.32
C GLY A 38 -13.16 11.66 -4.34
N ASP A 39 -13.00 11.32 -3.08
CA ASP A 39 -13.02 12.24 -1.95
C ASP A 39 -12.06 11.64 -0.93
N GLY A 40 -10.77 11.92 -1.16
CA GLY A 40 -9.67 11.50 -0.30
C GLY A 40 -9.70 12.25 1.02
N MET A 41 -10.66 11.94 1.87
CA MET A 41 -10.48 12.17 3.30
C MET A 41 -9.59 11.03 3.82
N GLU A 42 -8.32 11.13 3.43
CA GLU A 42 -7.20 10.50 4.10
C GLU A 42 -7.42 10.69 5.60
N VAL A 43 -7.74 9.62 6.34
CA VAL A 43 -7.42 9.55 7.77
C VAL A 43 -5.90 9.52 7.81
N GLY A 44 -5.32 10.71 7.61
CA GLY A 44 -3.98 10.88 7.06
C GLY A 44 -2.98 10.20 7.96
N LYS A 45 -2.36 9.15 7.45
CA LYS A 45 -1.16 8.63 8.09
C LYS A 45 -0.19 9.80 8.16
N LYS A 46 0.11 10.25 9.37
CA LYS A 46 1.00 11.39 9.56
C LYS A 46 2.34 11.02 8.94
N LYS A 47 2.84 11.86 8.01
CA LYS A 47 4.11 11.62 7.32
C LYS A 47 5.25 11.37 8.32
N PRO A 48 6.25 10.55 7.96
CA PRO A 48 7.36 10.23 8.86
C PRO A 48 8.17 11.48 9.24
N TRP A 49 8.21 12.48 8.36
CA TRP A 49 8.89 13.77 8.53
C TRP A 49 7.93 14.96 8.29
N PRO A 50 8.21 16.15 8.86
CA PRO A 50 7.36 17.35 8.70
C PRO A 50 7.60 18.13 7.39
N CYS A 51 8.81 18.06 6.84
CA CYS A 51 9.24 18.63 5.57
C CYS A 51 10.40 17.78 5.02
N CYS A 52 10.73 17.92 3.74
CA CYS A 52 11.85 17.21 3.13
C CYS A 52 12.50 18.00 1.99
N ASP A 53 13.80 18.28 2.07
CA ASP A 53 14.58 18.92 1.00
C ASP A 53 15.07 17.88 -0.02
N MET A 54 15.60 16.75 0.45
CA MET A 54 16.14 15.69 -0.40
C MET A 54 15.19 14.49 -0.50
N CYS A 55 14.11 14.68 -1.26
CA CYS A 55 13.15 13.62 -1.58
C CYS A 55 13.62 12.79 -2.78
N LYS A 56 13.65 11.45 -2.65
CA LYS A 56 13.85 10.54 -3.78
C LYS A 56 12.68 9.59 -3.91
N CYS A 57 12.14 9.48 -5.11
CA CYS A 57 11.02 8.60 -5.44
C CYS A 57 11.38 7.64 -6.57
N THR A 58 10.86 6.42 -6.54
CA THR A 58 10.87 5.52 -7.69
C THR A 58 9.95 6.04 -8.79
N ARG A 59 10.18 5.59 -10.03
CA ARG A 59 9.32 5.89 -11.19
C ARG A 59 8.14 4.90 -11.35
N SER A 60 7.75 4.20 -10.29
CA SER A 60 6.62 3.25 -10.29
C SER A 60 5.27 3.95 -10.06
N MET A 61 4.17 3.24 -10.30
CA MET A 61 2.82 3.64 -9.88
C MET A 61 2.26 2.61 -8.88
N PRO A 62 2.07 2.95 -7.59
CA PRO A 62 2.42 4.22 -6.94
C PRO A 62 3.95 4.43 -6.81
N PRO A 63 4.41 5.69 -6.70
CA PRO A 63 5.81 5.98 -6.43
C PRO A 63 6.16 5.55 -5.00
N GLN A 64 7.39 5.07 -4.79
CA GLN A 64 7.94 4.81 -3.46
C GLN A 64 8.92 5.93 -3.15
N CYS A 65 8.58 6.78 -2.19
CA CYS A 65 9.32 7.98 -1.83
C CYS A 65 9.97 7.87 -0.46
N GLN A 66 11.17 8.43 -0.33
CA GLN A 66 11.95 8.45 0.90
C GLN A 66 12.68 9.79 1.03
N CYS A 67 12.71 10.33 2.25
CA CYS A 67 13.46 11.54 2.56
C CYS A 67 14.88 11.22 3.03
N TYR A 68 15.87 11.89 2.45
CA TYR A 68 17.28 11.64 2.73
C TYR A 68 17.92 12.69 3.64
N ASP A 69 17.14 13.66 4.12
CA ASP A 69 17.58 14.71 5.01
C ASP A 69 18.24 14.12 6.26
N VAL A 70 19.31 14.79 6.71
CA VAL A 70 20.05 14.42 7.90
C VAL A 70 19.56 15.30 9.05
N LEU A 71 19.03 14.65 10.09
CA LEU A 71 18.55 15.30 11.29
C LEU A 71 19.60 15.17 12.40
N VAL A 72 19.89 16.26 13.09
CA VAL A 72 20.80 16.24 14.25
C VAL A 72 19.99 15.95 15.50
N GLY A 73 20.42 14.98 16.31
CA GLY A 73 19.80 14.69 17.61
C GLY A 73 18.63 13.70 17.60
N GLY A 74 18.07 13.35 16.44
CA GLY A 74 17.04 12.30 16.34
C GLY A 74 16.11 12.45 15.13
N CYS A 75 15.31 11.41 14.87
CA CYS A 75 14.24 11.46 13.87
C CYS A 75 12.93 11.98 14.47
N HIS A 76 12.03 12.41 13.59
CA HIS A 76 10.67 12.78 13.97
C HIS A 76 9.88 11.56 14.50
N ARG A 77 8.94 11.80 15.43
CA ARG A 77 8.20 10.75 16.16
C ARG A 77 7.40 9.77 15.29
N ASN A 78 7.06 10.18 14.07
CA ASN A 78 6.30 9.32 13.14
C ASN A 78 7.22 8.43 12.30
N CYS A 79 8.53 8.66 12.32
CA CYS A 79 9.50 7.81 11.66
C CYS A 79 9.63 6.50 12.44
N LYS A 80 9.23 5.39 11.83
CA LYS A 80 9.31 4.06 12.41
C LYS A 80 10.74 3.53 12.40
N SER A 81 11.47 3.82 11.34
CA SER A 81 12.84 3.33 11.13
C SER A 81 13.80 4.50 11.11
N CYS A 82 14.43 4.78 12.26
CA CYS A 82 15.42 5.85 12.40
C CYS A 82 16.83 5.25 12.50
N PHE A 83 17.71 5.62 11.58
CA PHE A 83 19.11 5.22 11.61
C PHE A 83 19.97 6.40 12.03
N CYS A 84 20.83 6.23 13.03
CA CYS A 84 21.71 7.29 13.54
C CYS A 84 23.18 6.84 13.56
N THR A 85 24.08 7.77 13.30
CA THR A 85 25.51 7.58 13.53
C THR A 85 25.81 7.49 15.02
N ARG A 86 26.93 6.84 15.38
CA ARG A 86 27.43 6.78 16.76
C ARG A 86 28.29 8.01 17.15
N SER A 87 28.05 9.16 16.52
CA SER A 87 28.75 10.42 16.79
C SER A 87 28.06 11.24 17.88
N ASN A 88 28.75 12.26 18.41
CA ASN A 88 28.17 13.24 19.32
C ASN A 88 28.35 14.66 18.75
N PRO A 89 27.28 15.33 18.25
CA PRO A 89 25.89 14.85 18.22
C PRO A 89 25.66 13.74 17.17
N PRO A 90 24.61 12.92 17.34
CA PRO A 90 24.26 11.91 16.36
C PRO A 90 23.61 12.54 15.13
N SER A 91 24.01 12.06 13.96
CA SER A 91 23.41 12.38 12.67
C SER A 91 22.46 11.25 12.30
N CYS A 92 21.18 11.56 12.20
CA CYS A 92 20.11 10.60 11.99
C CYS A 92 19.43 10.78 10.64
N ARG A 93 18.87 9.70 10.10
CA ARG A 93 18.04 9.70 8.89
C ARG A 93 16.83 8.79 9.11
N CYS A 94 15.68 9.26 8.65
CA CYS A 94 14.50 8.41 8.56
C CYS A 94 14.56 7.53 7.32
N THR A 95 14.39 6.21 7.48
CA THR A 95 14.42 5.26 6.36
C THR A 95 13.03 4.75 5.98
N ASP A 96 11.96 5.34 6.51
CA ASP A 96 10.60 5.00 6.12
C ASP A 96 10.34 5.33 4.64
N VAL A 97 9.58 4.47 3.99
CA VAL A 97 9.10 4.65 2.61
C VAL A 97 7.62 4.99 2.67
N ILE A 98 7.23 6.02 1.93
CA ILE A 98 5.83 6.43 1.73
C ILE A 98 5.45 6.26 0.26
N TYR A 99 4.17 6.09 -0.01
CA TYR A 99 3.65 5.88 -1.38
C TYR A 99 3.05 7.15 -2.01
N GLU A 100 3.40 8.30 -1.43
CA GLU A 100 2.91 9.64 -1.71
C GLU A 100 4.11 10.60 -1.81
N ASP A 101 3.88 11.87 -2.16
CA ASP A 101 4.95 12.87 -2.23
C ASP A 101 5.60 13.12 -0.86
N CYS A 102 6.88 13.51 -0.82
CA CYS A 102 7.55 13.80 0.45
C CYS A 102 7.03 15.05 1.20
N GLY A 103 6.10 15.81 0.62
CA GLY A 103 5.60 17.07 1.17
C GLY A 103 6.41 18.28 0.73
N LYS A 104 6.23 19.36 1.49
CA LYS A 104 6.95 20.63 1.28
C LYS A 104 8.43 20.52 1.61
N ARG A 105 9.24 21.35 0.95
CA ARG A 105 10.65 21.57 1.30
C ARG A 105 10.78 22.27 2.65
N CYS A 106 11.87 22.01 3.35
CA CYS A 106 12.22 22.68 4.60
C CYS A 106 12.80 24.07 4.32
N HIS A 107 13.64 24.18 3.28
CA HIS A 107 14.26 25.44 2.86
C HIS A 107 13.78 25.81 1.45
N PRO A 108 12.66 26.54 1.33
CA PRO A 108 12.24 27.07 0.04
C PRO A 108 13.29 28.07 -0.47
N GLU A 109 13.63 27.98 -1.76
CA GLU A 109 14.44 29.00 -2.42
C GLU A 109 13.65 30.32 -2.42
N ALA A 110 14.33 31.42 -2.09
CA ALA A 110 13.74 32.76 -1.99
C ALA A 110 13.49 33.39 -3.37
#